data_AF-A0A163MUH1-F1
#
_entry.id   AF-A0A163MUH1-F1
#
_cell.length_a   1.000
_cell.length_b   1.000
_cell.length_c   1.000
_cell.angle_alpha   90.00
_cell.angle_beta   90.00
_cell.angle_gamma   90.00
#
_symmetry.space_group_name_H-M   'P 1'
#
loop_
_entity.id
_entity.type
_entity.pdbx_description
1 polymer ?
#
loop_
_entity_poly.entity_id
_entity_poly.type
_entity_poly.pdbx_seq_one_letter_code
_entity_poly.pdbx_strand_id
1 'polypeptide(L)'
;MPTWILIHGSLMVFWFIFWALMYYFKLWRIGFPFNKSTAFRAVFLYLFPISWLASSVILGTVISVLLDNNLWNVLLAIILPLLVLIAYSLNIFVSRYLFFRSEASNESAVNKTKEDMMKWTKQFPFIKEDNFSIQLYISNNKPIAKMYLYELGSKEMEIVKKKEKELPEHTSLYFLKKNFSF
;
A
#
# COMPACT_ATOMS: atom_id res chain seq x y z
N MET A 1 42.11 6.38 13.97
CA MET A 1 40.70 6.50 13.54
C MET A 1 39.85 5.80 14.59
N PRO A 2 38.75 6.39 15.09
CA PRO A 2 37.93 5.73 16.10
C PRO A 2 37.44 4.36 15.62
N THR A 3 37.60 3.32 16.45
CA THR A 3 37.27 1.93 16.12
C THR A 3 35.81 1.77 15.70
N TRP A 4 34.89 2.53 16.30
CA TRP A 4 33.48 2.55 15.93
C TRP A 4 33.25 2.94 14.46
N ILE A 5 34.01 3.91 13.92
CA ILE A 5 33.88 4.31 12.51
C ILE A 5 34.27 3.17 11.57
N LEU A 6 35.36 2.47 11.89
CA LEU A 6 35.82 1.33 11.08
C LEU A 6 34.80 0.19 11.09
N ILE A 7 34.17 -0.06 12.24
CA ILE A 7 33.11 -1.07 12.37
C ILE A 7 31.89 -0.69 11.53
N HIS A 8 31.37 0.54 11.65
CA HIS A 8 30.21 0.93 10.85
C HIS A 8 30.51 0.99 9.36
N GLY A 9 31.69 1.48 8.97
CA GLY A 9 32.11 1.55 7.57
C GLY A 9 32.24 0.16 6.94
N SER A 10 32.89 -0.79 7.64
CA SER A 10 33.03 -2.17 7.15
C SER A 10 31.67 -2.88 7.07
N LEU A 11 30.80 -2.71 8.07
CA LEU A 11 29.44 -3.25 8.03
C LEU A 11 28.61 -2.64 6.89
N MET A 12 28.76 -1.34 6.64
CA MET A 12 28.05 -0.65 5.57
C MET A 12 28.46 -1.20 4.20
N VAL A 13 29.75 -1.37 3.95
CA VAL A 13 30.27 -1.97 2.71
C VAL A 13 29.80 -3.42 2.57
N PHE A 14 29.92 -4.21 3.64
CA PHE A 14 29.48 -5.61 3.65
C PHE A 14 27.99 -5.75 3.29
N TRP A 15 27.12 -5.03 4.00
CA TRP A 15 25.68 -5.11 3.77
C TRP A 15 25.26 -4.52 2.43
N PHE A 16 25.94 -3.47 1.96
CA PHE A 16 25.67 -2.91 0.63
C PHE A 16 25.97 -3.93 -0.47
N ILE A 17 27.14 -4.58 -0.42
CA ILE A 17 27.52 -5.61 -1.38
C ILE A 17 26.56 -6.80 -1.28
N PHE A 18 26.28 -7.29 -0.07
CA PHE A 18 25.37 -8.40 0.17
C PHE A 18 23.99 -8.13 -0.48
N TRP A 19 23.38 -6.99 -0.16
CA TRP A 19 22.06 -6.64 -0.68
C TRP A 19 22.06 -6.34 -2.18
N ALA A 20 23.14 -5.76 -2.70
CA ALA A 20 23.31 -5.56 -4.14
C ALA A 20 23.39 -6.89 -4.90
N LEU A 21 24.12 -7.88 -4.38
CA LEU A 21 24.19 -9.22 -4.96
C LEU A 21 22.83 -9.92 -4.88
N MET A 22 22.17 -9.87 -3.72
CA MET A 22 20.82 -10.46 -3.55
C MET A 22 19.81 -9.88 -4.53
N TYR A 23 19.87 -8.56 -4.79
CA TYR A 23 19.04 -7.88 -5.78
C TYR A 23 19.40 -8.27 -7.21
N TYR A 24 20.69 -8.24 -7.57
CA TYR A 24 21.16 -8.51 -8.93
C TYR A 24 20.87 -9.95 -9.37
N PHE A 25 21.20 -10.92 -8.52
CA PHE A 25 20.98 -12.34 -8.80
C PHE A 25 19.55 -12.79 -8.57
N LYS A 26 18.66 -11.90 -8.10
CA LYS A 26 17.27 -12.22 -7.77
C LYS A 26 17.15 -13.49 -6.92
N LEU A 27 18.06 -13.66 -5.95
CA LEU A 27 18.10 -14.83 -5.07
C LEU A 27 16.85 -14.96 -4.18
N TRP A 28 15.99 -13.96 -4.24
CA TRP A 28 14.69 -13.89 -3.65
C TRP A 28 13.73 -14.70 -4.51
N ARG A 29 13.33 -15.89 -4.04
CA ARG A 29 12.26 -16.75 -4.62
C ARG A 29 10.86 -16.10 -4.55
N ILE A 30 10.79 -14.77 -4.62
CA ILE A 30 9.52 -14.06 -4.58
C ILE A 30 9.06 -13.93 -6.04
N GLY A 31 8.29 -14.91 -6.51
CA GLY A 31 7.48 -14.82 -7.73
C GLY A 31 6.29 -13.86 -7.58
N PHE A 32 6.50 -12.66 -7.01
CA PHE A 32 5.46 -11.65 -6.84
C PHE A 32 5.56 -10.56 -7.92
N PRO A 33 4.45 -9.88 -8.23
CA PRO A 33 4.37 -8.79 -9.21
C PRO A 33 4.96 -7.48 -8.66
N PHE A 34 6.12 -7.53 -8.01
CA PHE A 34 6.80 -6.30 -7.61
C PHE A 34 7.50 -5.71 -8.83
N ASN A 35 7.12 -4.48 -9.20
CA ASN A 35 7.87 -3.69 -10.15
C ASN A 35 9.33 -3.56 -9.65
N LYS A 36 10.31 -3.54 -10.57
CA LYS A 36 11.75 -3.38 -10.26
C LYS A 36 12.01 -2.22 -9.30
N SER A 37 11.28 -1.11 -9.47
CA SER A 37 11.34 0.06 -8.59
C SER A 37 10.94 -0.25 -7.15
N THR A 38 9.87 -1.02 -6.95
CA THR A 38 9.39 -1.44 -5.63
C THR A 38 10.37 -2.40 -4.97
N ALA A 39 10.93 -3.35 -5.73
CA ALA A 39 11.95 -4.28 -5.23
C ALA A 39 13.25 -3.55 -4.83
N PHE A 40 13.71 -2.61 -5.66
CA PHE A 40 14.87 -1.77 -5.35
C PHE A 40 14.64 -0.98 -4.06
N ARG A 41 13.48 -0.32 -3.92
CA ARG A 41 13.12 0.42 -2.70
C ARG A 41 13.08 -0.51 -1.49
N ALA A 42 12.48 -1.69 -1.60
CA ALA A 42 12.44 -2.68 -0.51
C ALA A 42 13.86 -3.01 0.00
N VAL A 43 14.77 -3.30 -0.92
CA VAL A 43 16.14 -3.71 -0.60
C VAL A 43 16.95 -2.55 -0.01
N PHE A 44 17.07 -1.44 -0.74
CA PHE A 44 18.02 -0.39 -0.38
C PHE A 44 17.46 0.63 0.62
N LEU A 45 16.14 0.84 0.66
CA LEU A 45 15.55 1.76 1.63
C LEU A 45 15.31 1.08 2.97
N TYR A 46 14.92 -0.20 2.99
CA TYR A 46 14.51 -0.90 4.22
C TYR A 46 15.52 -1.95 4.67
N LEU A 47 15.82 -2.95 3.84
CA LEU A 47 16.60 -4.11 4.30
C LEU A 47 18.06 -3.76 4.59
N PHE A 48 18.71 -3.03 3.68
CA PHE A 48 20.09 -2.60 3.85
C PHE A 48 20.29 -1.78 5.13
N PRO A 49 19.53 -0.70 5.40
CA PRO A 49 19.70 0.09 6.62
C PRO A 49 19.37 -0.71 7.88
N ILE A 50 18.32 -1.54 7.87
CA ILE A 50 17.96 -2.37 9.03
C ILE A 50 19.08 -3.37 9.34
N SER A 51 19.58 -4.10 8.34
CA SER A 51 20.64 -5.08 8.53
C SER A 51 21.92 -4.42 9.06
N TRP A 52 22.28 -3.26 8.52
CA TRP A 52 23.43 -2.48 8.96
C TRP A 52 23.30 -1.98 10.40
N LEU A 53 22.17 -1.36 10.74
CA LEU A 53 21.93 -0.83 12.09
C LEU A 53 21.82 -1.96 13.13
N ALA A 54 21.09 -3.03 12.82
CA ALA A 54 20.96 -4.18 13.71
C ALA A 54 22.32 -4.85 13.96
N SER A 55 23.12 -5.06 12.91
CA SER A 55 24.48 -5.62 13.05
C SER A 55 25.39 -4.68 13.84
N SER A 56 25.25 -3.37 13.65
CA SER A 56 25.99 -2.37 14.41
C SER A 56 25.69 -2.44 15.91
N VAL A 57 24.42 -2.56 16.28
CA VAL A 57 24.00 -2.75 17.68
C VAL A 57 24.56 -4.05 18.25
N ILE A 58 24.45 -5.17 17.53
CA ILE A 58 24.92 -6.48 17.99
C ILE A 58 26.44 -6.46 18.22
N LEU A 59 27.22 -6.01 17.23
CA LEU A 59 28.67 -5.96 17.33
C LEU A 59 29.15 -4.92 18.34
N GLY A 60 28.48 -3.76 18.40
CA GLY A 60 28.74 -2.74 19.42
C GLY A 60 28.59 -3.32 20.83
N THR A 61 27.51 -4.05 21.10
CA THR A 61 27.28 -4.71 22.39
C THR A 61 28.37 -5.74 22.72
N VAL A 62 28.73 -6.60 21.76
CA VAL A 62 29.78 -7.61 21.96
C VAL A 62 31.13 -6.95 22.30
N ILE A 63 31.49 -5.89 21.58
CA ILE A 63 32.77 -5.17 21.78
C ILE A 63 32.78 -4.44 23.12
N SER A 64 31.69 -3.77 23.49
CA SER A 64 31.60 -3.07 24.77
C SER A 64 31.69 -4.02 25.96
N VAL A 65 31.10 -5.23 25.86
CA VAL A 65 31.19 -6.24 26.93
C VAL A 65 32.59 -6.84 27.04
N LEU A 66 33.32 -7.00 25.92
CA LEU A 66 34.59 -7.75 25.89
C LEU A 66 35.86 -6.89 25.98
N LEU A 67 35.84 -5.64 25.51
CA LEU A 67 37.06 -4.88 25.24
C LEU A 67 37.16 -3.54 25.98
N ASP A 68 36.08 -2.75 26.05
CA ASP A 68 36.14 -1.41 26.63
C ASP A 68 34.74 -0.85 26.96
N ASN A 69 34.57 -0.37 28.19
CA ASN A 69 33.34 0.25 28.71
C ASN A 69 33.34 1.78 28.59
N ASN A 70 34.14 2.36 27.67
CA ASN A 70 34.08 3.79 27.41
C ASN A 70 32.66 4.21 26.97
N LEU A 71 32.02 5.03 27.80
CA LEU A 71 30.65 5.51 27.63
C LEU A 71 30.42 6.17 26.26
N TRP A 72 31.43 6.86 25.70
CA TRP A 72 31.33 7.47 24.36
C TRP A 72 31.27 6.44 23.24
N ASN A 73 32.03 5.34 23.36
CA ASN A 73 32.01 4.25 22.40
C ASN A 73 30.68 3.49 22.47
N VAL A 74 30.15 3.27 23.68
CA VAL A 74 28.83 2.67 23.90
C VAL A 74 27.72 3.53 23.27
N LEU A 75 27.76 4.85 23.51
CA LEU A 75 26.77 5.79 22.94
C LEU A 75 26.75 5.75 21.41
N LEU A 76 27.93 5.84 20.78
CA LEU A 76 28.04 5.95 19.32
C LEU A 76 27.85 4.61 18.60
N ALA A 77 28.35 3.51 19.16
CA ALA A 77 28.28 2.20 18.51
C ALA A 77 26.94 1.47 18.74
N ILE A 78 26.23 1.77 19.84
CA ILE A 78 25.03 1.04 20.25
C ILE A 78 23.81 1.96 20.30
N ILE A 79 23.85 2.99 21.16
CA ILE A 79 22.65 3.79 21.47
C ILE A 79 22.18 4.57 20.25
N LEU A 80 23.09 5.22 19.51
CA LEU A 80 22.73 5.99 18.33
C LEU A 80 22.13 5.09 17.22
N PRO A 81 22.78 3.98 16.78
CA PRO A 81 22.16 3.05 15.84
C PRO A 81 20.82 2.48 16.29
N LEU A 82 20.68 2.19 17.60
CA LEU A 82 19.43 1.70 18.18
C LEU A 82 18.31 2.74 18.08
N LEU A 83 18.59 4.00 18.42
CA LEU A 83 17.62 5.09 18.28
C LEU A 83 17.18 5.28 16.83
N VAL A 84 18.12 5.21 15.88
CA VAL A 84 17.80 5.27 14.45
C VAL A 84 16.93 4.08 14.03
N LEU A 85 17.24 2.87 14.49
CA LEU A 85 16.44 1.67 14.22
C LEU A 85 15.02 1.80 14.77
N ILE A 86 14.86 2.33 15.99
CA ILE A 86 13.56 2.58 16.62
C ILE A 86 12.77 3.61 15.82
N ALA A 87 13.37 4.76 15.49
CA ALA A 87 12.73 5.80 14.70
C ALA A 87 12.29 5.28 13.32
N TYR A 88 13.14 4.48 12.68
CA TYR A 88 12.84 3.85 11.39
C TYR A 88 11.67 2.86 11.49
N SER A 89 11.67 2.02 12.53
CA SER A 89 10.60 1.05 12.79
C SER A 89 9.26 1.74 13.09
N LEU A 90 9.27 2.81 13.89
CA LEU A 90 8.09 3.61 14.17
C LEU A 90 7.55 4.28 12.91
N ASN A 91 8.41 4.80 12.04
CA ASN A 91 7.97 5.39 10.77
C ASN A 91 7.26 4.36 9.87
N ILE A 92 7.80 3.14 9.74
CA ILE A 92 7.16 2.05 9.01
C ILE A 92 5.81 1.68 9.65
N PHE A 93 5.77 1.59 10.98
CA PHE A 93 4.55 1.23 11.69
C PHE A 93 3.45 2.28 11.50
N VAL A 94 3.77 3.56 11.69
CA VAL A 94 2.81 4.67 11.53
C VAL A 94 2.32 4.76 10.09
N SER A 95 3.22 4.66 9.09
CA SER A 95 2.82 4.71 7.69
C SER A 95 1.91 3.54 7.30
N ARG A 96 2.20 2.32 7.77
CA ARG A 96 1.31 1.17 7.55
C ARG A 96 -0.03 1.33 8.27
N TYR A 97 -0.03 1.79 9.52
CA TYR A 97 -1.25 2.00 10.28
C TYR A 97 -2.18 3.02 9.59
N LEU A 98 -1.63 4.16 9.14
CA LEU A 98 -2.37 5.16 8.38
C LEU A 98 -2.90 4.61 7.06
N PHE A 99 -2.08 3.83 6.34
CA PHE A 99 -2.50 3.17 5.10
C PHE A 99 -3.68 2.21 5.34
N PHE A 100 -3.59 1.30 6.31
CA PHE A 100 -4.66 0.36 6.63
C PHE A 100 -5.95 1.07 7.07
N ARG A 101 -5.83 2.12 7.89
CA ARG A 101 -6.99 2.92 8.31
C ARG A 101 -7.66 3.61 7.13
N SER A 102 -6.88 4.15 6.21
CA SER A 102 -7.39 4.74 4.98
C SER A 102 -8.08 3.70 4.11
N GLU A 103 -7.48 2.52 3.94
CA GLU A 103 -8.03 1.44 3.12
C GLU A 103 -9.36 0.92 3.69
N ALA A 104 -9.45 0.71 5.01
CA ALA A 104 -10.68 0.30 5.68
C ALA A 104 -11.79 1.35 5.55
N SER A 105 -11.45 2.64 5.68
CA SER A 105 -12.41 3.74 5.47
C SER A 105 -12.92 3.78 4.01
N ASN A 106 -12.00 3.56 3.09
CA ASN A 106 -12.25 3.52 1.65
C ASN A 106 -13.15 2.35 1.26
N GLU A 107 -12.88 1.16 1.78
CA GLU A 107 -13.70 -0.03 1.58
C GLU A 107 -15.12 0.15 2.13
N SER A 108 -15.24 0.71 3.34
CA SER A 108 -16.54 1.04 3.94
C SER A 108 -17.34 2.03 3.09
N ALA A 109 -16.69 3.08 2.58
CA ALA A 109 -17.33 4.06 1.70
C ALA A 109 -17.82 3.42 0.38
N VAL A 110 -16.99 2.58 -0.24
CA VAL A 110 -17.35 1.84 -1.48
C VAL A 110 -18.54 0.91 -1.24
N ASN A 111 -18.54 0.17 -0.13
CA ASN A 111 -19.64 -0.73 0.22
C ASN A 111 -20.94 0.03 0.47
N LYS A 112 -20.88 1.17 1.16
CA LYS A 112 -22.05 2.04 1.35
C LYS A 112 -22.61 2.54 0.02
N THR A 113 -21.75 3.07 -0.86
CA THR A 113 -22.19 3.52 -2.20
C THR A 113 -22.78 2.37 -3.00
N LYS A 114 -22.22 1.16 -2.92
CA LYS A 114 -22.79 -0.04 -3.54
C LYS A 114 -24.21 -0.31 -3.06
N GLU A 115 -24.43 -0.30 -1.75
CA GLU A 115 -25.75 -0.53 -1.16
C GLU A 115 -26.77 0.52 -1.59
N ASP A 116 -26.37 1.80 -1.60
CA ASP A 116 -27.25 2.90 -2.00
C ASP A 116 -27.63 2.79 -3.49
N MET A 117 -26.67 2.40 -4.34
CA MET A 117 -26.91 2.12 -5.76
C MET A 117 -27.86 0.94 -5.96
N MET A 118 -27.68 -0.14 -5.20
CA MET A 118 -28.59 -1.30 -5.24
C MET A 118 -30.00 -0.91 -4.78
N LYS A 119 -30.14 -0.12 -3.71
CA LYS A 119 -31.44 0.40 -3.26
C LYS A 119 -32.12 1.25 -4.33
N TRP A 120 -31.36 2.10 -5.02
CA TRP A 120 -31.89 2.91 -6.11
C TRP A 120 -32.39 2.04 -7.28
N THR A 121 -31.65 1.01 -7.70
CA THR A 121 -32.11 0.09 -8.77
C THR A 121 -33.39 -0.65 -8.41
N LYS A 122 -33.55 -1.05 -7.14
CA LYS A 122 -34.75 -1.76 -6.65
C LYS A 122 -36.04 -0.95 -6.74
N GLN A 123 -35.96 0.36 -6.97
CA GLN A 123 -37.14 1.20 -7.21
C GLN A 123 -37.78 0.94 -8.59
N PHE A 124 -37.06 0.29 -9.51
CA PHE A 124 -37.51 0.05 -10.87
C PHE A 124 -37.81 -1.45 -11.06
N PRO A 125 -39.09 -1.84 -11.22
CA PRO A 125 -39.46 -3.26 -11.31
C PRO A 125 -38.97 -3.94 -12.59
N PHE A 126 -38.57 -3.16 -13.61
CA PHE A 126 -38.04 -3.67 -14.88
C PHE A 126 -36.51 -3.87 -14.86
N ILE A 127 -35.79 -3.36 -13.85
CA ILE A 127 -34.35 -3.58 -13.73
C ILE A 127 -34.11 -4.89 -12.97
N LYS A 128 -33.62 -5.90 -13.68
CA LYS A 128 -33.20 -7.20 -13.11
C LYS A 128 -31.69 -7.24 -12.92
N GLU A 129 -31.19 -8.13 -12.06
CA GLU A 129 -29.74 -8.27 -11.78
C GLU A 129 -28.89 -8.48 -13.04
N ASP A 130 -29.44 -9.14 -14.06
CA ASP A 130 -28.76 -9.41 -15.33
C ASP A 130 -28.68 -8.17 -16.26
N ASN A 131 -29.48 -7.14 -15.97
CA ASN A 131 -29.68 -5.97 -16.81
C ASN A 131 -28.95 -4.73 -16.29
N PHE A 132 -28.06 -4.88 -15.30
CA PHE A 132 -27.18 -3.79 -14.90
C PHE A 132 -25.81 -4.27 -14.42
N SER A 133 -24.84 -3.36 -14.49
CA SER A 133 -23.54 -3.53 -13.82
C SER A 133 -23.16 -2.26 -13.10
N ILE A 134 -22.55 -2.41 -11.92
CA ILE A 134 -22.05 -1.30 -11.11
C ILE A 134 -20.54 -1.44 -11.04
N GLN A 135 -19.83 -0.45 -11.56
CA GLN A 135 -18.40 -0.30 -11.38
C GLN A 135 -18.14 0.75 -10.30
N LEU A 136 -17.38 0.37 -9.28
CA LEU A 136 -17.02 1.24 -8.17
C LEU A 136 -15.50 1.32 -8.10
N TYR A 137 -14.99 2.53 -7.94
CA TYR A 137 -13.57 2.77 -7.72
C TYR A 137 -13.39 4.04 -6.90
N ILE A 138 -12.22 4.17 -6.28
CA ILE A 138 -11.88 5.38 -5.53
C ILE A 138 -11.03 6.28 -6.40
N SER A 139 -11.40 7.55 -6.45
CA SER A 139 -10.65 8.60 -7.13
C SER A 139 -10.63 9.83 -6.23
N ASN A 140 -9.44 10.39 -6.00
CA ASN A 140 -9.24 11.54 -5.11
C ASN A 140 -9.90 11.35 -3.72
N ASN A 141 -9.74 10.16 -3.14
CA ASN A 141 -10.29 9.80 -1.83
C ASN A 141 -11.83 9.85 -1.72
N LYS A 142 -12.53 9.77 -2.85
CA LYS A 142 -13.99 9.66 -2.92
C LYS A 142 -14.41 8.42 -3.73
N PRO A 143 -15.48 7.71 -3.33
CA PRO A 143 -16.04 6.66 -4.16
C PRO A 143 -16.68 7.29 -5.40
N ILE A 144 -16.31 6.81 -6.58
CA ILE A 144 -16.96 7.13 -7.85
C ILE A 144 -17.69 5.87 -8.31
N ALA A 145 -18.95 6.03 -8.66
CA ALA A 145 -19.78 4.94 -9.16
C ALA A 145 -20.12 5.17 -10.63
N LYS A 146 -20.03 4.11 -11.43
CA LYS A 146 -20.57 4.06 -12.79
C LYS A 146 -21.58 2.93 -12.85
N MET A 147 -22.81 3.26 -13.19
CA MET A 147 -23.86 2.28 -13.39
C MET A 147 -24.17 2.17 -14.87
N TYR A 148 -24.14 0.94 -15.36
CA TYR A 148 -24.51 0.60 -16.72
C TYR A 148 -25.83 -0.14 -16.68
N LEU A 149 -26.83 0.39 -17.35
CA LEU A 149 -28.13 -0.26 -17.53
C LEU A 149 -28.21 -0.80 -18.96
N TYR A 150 -28.53 -2.08 -19.08
CA TYR A 150 -28.59 -2.80 -20.34
C TYR A 150 -30.04 -3.03 -20.76
N GLU A 151 -30.28 -3.02 -22.07
CA GLU A 151 -31.52 -3.51 -22.69
C GLU A 151 -32.82 -2.82 -22.24
N LEU A 152 -32.73 -1.57 -21.79
CA LEU A 152 -33.91 -0.77 -21.45
C LEU A 152 -34.61 -0.24 -22.71
N GLY A 153 -35.94 -0.31 -22.73
CA GLY A 153 -36.78 0.31 -23.74
C GLY A 153 -36.84 1.84 -23.58
N SER A 154 -37.24 2.57 -24.62
CA SER A 154 -37.27 4.04 -24.61
C SER A 154 -38.10 4.64 -23.47
N LYS A 155 -39.26 4.03 -23.16
CA LYS A 155 -40.13 4.46 -22.05
C LYS A 155 -39.50 4.21 -20.68
N GLU A 156 -38.79 3.09 -20.53
CA GLU A 156 -38.09 2.74 -19.29
C GLU A 156 -36.91 3.69 -19.07
N MET A 157 -36.14 4.00 -20.12
CA MET A 157 -35.07 4.99 -20.06
C MET A 157 -35.56 6.37 -19.60
N GLU A 158 -36.73 6.82 -20.06
CA GLU A 158 -37.33 8.08 -19.60
C GLU A 158 -37.70 8.05 -18.12
N ILE A 159 -38.26 6.93 -17.63
CA ILE A 159 -38.59 6.76 -16.22
C ILE A 159 -37.32 6.84 -15.36
N VAL A 160 -36.25 6.18 -15.80
CA VAL A 160 -34.96 6.20 -15.09
C VAL A 160 -34.33 7.60 -15.09
N LYS A 161 -34.31 8.29 -16.23
CA LYS A 161 -33.76 9.66 -16.35
C LYS A 161 -34.45 10.66 -15.43
N LYS A 162 -35.77 10.52 -15.20
CA LYS A 162 -36.51 11.40 -14.27
C LYS A 162 -36.01 11.29 -12.83
N LYS A 163 -35.44 10.14 -12.45
CA LYS A 163 -34.91 9.85 -11.12
C LYS A 163 -33.39 9.91 -11.03
N GLU A 164 -32.71 10.40 -12.07
CA GLU A 164 -31.25 10.51 -12.10
C GLU A 164 -30.72 11.42 -10.97
N LYS A 165 -31.51 12.43 -10.56
CA LYS A 165 -31.18 13.32 -9.43
C LYS A 165 -31.19 12.63 -8.06
N GLU A 166 -31.81 11.45 -7.96
CA GLU A 166 -31.87 10.66 -6.72
C GLU A 166 -30.68 9.69 -6.62
N LEU A 167 -29.80 9.65 -7.62
CA LEU A 167 -28.60 8.83 -7.56
C LEU A 167 -27.64 9.32 -6.46
N PRO A 168 -26.91 8.41 -5.80
CA PRO A 168 -25.84 8.77 -4.87
C PRO A 168 -24.83 9.73 -5.50
N GLU A 169 -24.27 10.62 -4.69
CA GLU A 169 -23.26 11.58 -5.14
C GLU A 169 -22.10 10.88 -5.87
N HIS A 170 -21.53 11.57 -6.87
CA HIS A 170 -20.42 11.05 -7.68
C HIS A 170 -20.74 9.77 -8.47
N THR A 171 -22.02 9.56 -8.78
CA THR A 171 -22.49 8.50 -9.66
C THR A 171 -22.72 8.99 -11.09
N SER A 172 -22.31 8.21 -12.08
CA SER A 172 -22.67 8.40 -13.49
C SER A 172 -23.50 7.23 -14.00
N LEU A 173 -24.55 7.55 -14.75
CA LEU A 173 -25.45 6.56 -15.34
C LEU A 173 -25.21 6.43 -16.84
N TYR A 174 -25.12 5.21 -17.33
CA TYR A 174 -24.90 4.88 -18.74
C TYR A 174 -25.96 3.89 -19.22
N PHE A 175 -26.55 4.19 -20.37
CA PHE A 175 -27.50 3.30 -21.04
C PHE A 175 -26.78 2.60 -22.19
N LEU A 176 -26.70 1.27 -22.15
CA LEU A 176 -26.02 0.48 -23.17
C LEU A 176 -26.99 -0.50 -23.82
N LYS A 177 -26.89 -0.67 -25.13
CA LYS A 177 -27.45 -1.85 -25.80
C LYS A 177 -26.41 -2.95 -25.72
N LYS A 178 -26.80 -4.14 -25.31
CA LYS A 178 -25.92 -5.31 -25.31
C LYS A 178 -25.63 -5.68 -26.76
N ASN A 179 -24.53 -5.16 -27.32
CA ASN A 179 -24.01 -5.68 -28.57
C ASN A 179 -23.34 -7.01 -28.24
N PHE A 180 -24.03 -8.11 -28.55
CA PHE A 180 -23.40 -9.42 -28.62
C PHE A 180 -22.40 -9.38 -29.79
N SER A 181 -21.14 -9.05 -29.52
CA SER A 181 -20.05 -9.45 -30.41
C SER A 181 -19.70 -10.89 -30.06
N PHE A 182 -20.07 -11.80 -30.97
CA PHE A 182 -19.61 -13.19 -31.02
C PHE A 182 -18.08 -13.25 -31.11
#